data_AF-A0A662G3X2-F1
#
_entry.id   AF-A0A662G3X2-F1
#
_cell.length_a   1.000
_cell.length_b   1.000
_cell.length_c   1.000
_cell.angle_alpha   90.00
_cell.angle_beta   90.00
_cell.angle_gamma   90.00
#
_symmetry.space_group_name_H-M   'P 1'
#
loop_
_entity.id
_entity.type
_entity.pdbx_description
1 polymer ?
#
loop_
_entity_poly.entity_id
_entity_poly.type
_entity_poly.pdbx_seq_one_letter_code
_entity_poly.pdbx_strand_id
1 'polypeptide(L)'
;MRLKGTTTVAIKCVDGVIMATDTRATMLPGFVAHKRVKKVYRVTRNIGMTIAGVPAEALNILDLLRANASIYQIYRRREIPVRAV
;
A
#
# COMPACT_ATOMS: atom_id res chain seq x y z
N MET A 1 17.03 21.59 -4.43
CA MET A 1 17.38 20.22 -4.90
C MET A 1 16.15 19.34 -4.70
N ARG A 2 15.55 18.78 -5.76
CA ARG A 2 14.24 18.09 -5.67
C ARG A 2 14.46 16.59 -5.53
N LEU A 3 14.07 15.99 -4.40
CA LEU A 3 14.03 14.54 -4.25
C LEU A 3 13.05 13.98 -5.30
N LYS A 4 13.47 12.94 -6.05
CA LYS A 4 12.54 12.22 -6.92
C LYS A 4 11.61 11.40 -6.02
N GLY A 5 10.36 11.84 -5.94
CA GLY A 5 9.34 11.22 -5.09
C GLY A 5 8.87 9.87 -5.63
N THR A 6 8.22 9.11 -4.76
CA THR A 6 7.47 7.90 -5.12
C THR A 6 6.16 8.31 -5.80
N THR A 7 5.79 7.60 -6.87
CA THR A 7 4.53 7.82 -7.59
C THR A 7 3.65 6.59 -7.49
N THR A 8 2.44 6.75 -6.99
CA THR A 8 1.44 5.70 -6.84
C THR A 8 0.12 6.17 -7.42
N VAL A 9 -0.61 5.31 -8.11
CA VAL A 9 -1.92 5.60 -8.69
C VAL A 9 -2.86 4.43 -8.46
N ALA A 10 -4.14 4.73 -8.24
CA ALA A 10 -5.21 3.76 -8.22
C ALA A 10 -6.39 4.28 -9.03
N ILE A 11 -7.05 3.41 -9.80
CA ILE A 11 -8.19 3.74 -10.65
C ILE A 11 -9.33 2.77 -10.34
N LYS A 12 -10.50 3.33 -10.01
CA LYS A 12 -11.74 2.57 -9.92
C LYS A 12 -12.26 2.28 -11.33
N CYS A 13 -12.46 1.01 -11.62
CA CYS A 13 -13.06 0.50 -12.84
C CYS A 13 -14.49 -0.02 -12.55
N VAL A 14 -15.20 -0.46 -13.57
CA VAL A 14 -16.55 -1.05 -13.42
C VAL A 14 -16.50 -2.30 -12.53
N ASP A 15 -15.56 -3.20 -12.82
CA ASP A 15 -15.48 -4.51 -12.16
C ASP A 15 -14.41 -4.62 -11.05
N GLY A 16 -13.77 -3.51 -10.69
CA GLY A 16 -12.71 -3.54 -9.69
C GLY A 16 -11.86 -2.30 -9.59
N VAL A 17 -10.65 -2.46 -9.06
CA VAL A 17 -9.68 -1.39 -8.86
C VAL A 17 -8.33 -1.84 -9.38
N ILE A 18 -7.68 -0.98 -10.17
CA ILE A 18 -6.30 -1.18 -10.63
C ILE A 18 -5.41 -0.28 -9.79
N MET A 19 -4.30 -0.82 -9.27
CA MET A 19 -3.28 -0.06 -8.55
C MET A 19 -1.94 -0.24 -9.25
N ALA A 20 -1.21 0.86 -9.43
CA ALA A 20 0.11 0.85 -10.04
C ALA A 20 1.06 1.80 -9.30
N THR A 21 2.34 1.46 -9.27
CA THR A 21 3.37 2.24 -8.60
C THR A 21 4.63 2.28 -9.44
N ASP A 22 5.41 3.35 -9.30
CA ASP A 22 6.80 3.31 -9.72
C ASP A 22 7.58 2.27 -8.89
N THR A 23 8.71 1.80 -9.40
CA THR A 23 9.52 0.75 -8.75
C THR A 23 10.83 1.26 -8.16
N ARG A 24 11.11 2.56 -8.27
CA ARG A 24 12.40 3.15 -7.89
C ARG A 24 12.38 3.60 -6.43
N ALA A 25 13.41 3.27 -5.67
CA ALA A 25 13.66 3.84 -4.35
C ALA A 25 14.96 4.65 -4.38
N THR A 26 14.87 5.89 -3.91
CA THR A 26 15.97 6.86 -3.87
C THR A 26 16.14 7.30 -2.42
N MET A 27 17.35 7.18 -1.87
CA MET A 27 17.64 7.55 -0.48
C MET A 27 18.24 8.96 -0.38
N LEU A 28 19.02 9.37 -1.38
CA LEU A 28 19.68 10.67 -1.46
C LEU A 28 19.50 11.24 -2.88
N PRO A 29 19.63 12.56 -3.08
CA PRO A 29 19.60 13.16 -4.41
C PRO A 29 20.58 12.45 -5.36
N GLY A 30 20.07 11.85 -6.44
CA GLY A 30 20.87 11.14 -7.43
C GLY A 30 21.21 9.68 -7.10
N PHE A 31 21.00 9.20 -5.87
CA PHE A 31 21.32 7.82 -5.49
C PHE A 31 20.10 6.90 -5.49
N VAL A 32 20.07 5.96 -6.43
CA VAL A 32 19.03 4.92 -6.51
C VAL A 32 19.45 3.71 -5.69
N ALA A 33 18.85 3.56 -4.51
CA ALA A 33 19.10 2.42 -3.64
C ALA A 33 18.53 1.12 -4.21
N HIS A 34 17.38 1.19 -4.90
CA HIS A 34 16.77 0.01 -5.50
C HIS A 34 15.89 0.37 -6.70
N LYS A 35 15.88 -0.47 -7.75
CA LYS A 35 15.14 -0.21 -9.01
C LYS A 35 13.83 -0.99 -9.15
N ARG A 36 13.61 -2.02 -8.32
CA ARG A 36 12.48 -2.96 -8.39
C ARG A 36 11.75 -3.12 -7.06
N VAL A 37 11.50 -2.02 -6.35
CA VAL A 37 10.76 -2.05 -5.08
C VAL A 37 9.28 -2.29 -5.38
N LYS A 38 8.69 -3.27 -4.70
CA LYS A 38 7.22 -3.43 -4.67
C LYS A 38 6.65 -2.41 -3.69
N LYS A 39 5.69 -1.60 -4.14
CA LYS A 39 5.02 -0.58 -3.32
C LYS A 39 3.50 -0.75 -3.29
N VAL A 40 2.98 -1.81 -3.90
CA VAL A 40 1.59 -2.27 -3.78
C VAL A 40 1.56 -3.41 -2.77
N TYR A 41 0.74 -3.27 -1.74
CA TYR A 41 0.63 -4.21 -0.64
C TYR A 41 -0.82 -4.65 -0.47
N ARG A 42 -1.01 -5.94 -0.16
CA ARG A 42 -2.32 -6.50 0.15
C ARG A 42 -2.64 -6.31 1.64
N VAL A 43 -3.77 -5.70 1.97
CA VAL A 43 -4.29 -5.63 3.34
C VAL A 43 -5.18 -6.85 3.61
N THR A 44 -6.17 -7.10 2.75
CA THR A 44 -7.09 -8.25 2.83
C THR A 44 -7.33 -8.80 1.42
N ARG A 45 -8.25 -9.78 1.26
CA ARG A 45 -8.65 -10.27 -0.08
C ARG A 45 -9.24 -9.16 -0.97
N ASN A 46 -9.98 -8.22 -0.39
CA ASN A 46 -10.71 -7.16 -1.10
C ASN A 46 -10.08 -5.75 -0.97
N ILE A 47 -8.92 -5.61 -0.30
CA ILE A 47 -8.31 -4.31 0.00
C ILE A 47 -6.81 -4.33 -0.27
N GLY A 48 -6.35 -3.37 -1.08
CA GLY A 48 -4.95 -3.09 -1.36
C GLY A 48 -4.54 -1.68 -0.90
N MET A 49 -3.25 -1.50 -0.64
CA MET A 49 -2.65 -0.25 -0.17
C MET A 49 -1.38 0.04 -0.96
N THR A 50 -1.13 1.31 -1.27
CA THR A 50 0.14 1.78 -1.84
C THR A 50 0.84 2.72 -0.89
N ILE A 51 2.18 2.76 -0.93
CA ILE A 51 2.98 3.60 -0.04
C ILE A 51 3.76 4.63 -0.86
N ALA A 52 3.58 5.90 -0.51
CA ALA A 52 4.41 7.01 -0.97
C ALA A 52 4.90 7.81 0.26
N GLY A 53 6.20 8.07 0.34
CA GLY A 53 6.83 8.70 1.52
C GLY A 53 7.76 7.73 2.26
N VAL A 54 7.78 7.81 3.59
CA VAL A 54 8.65 7.01 4.46
C VAL A 54 8.13 5.57 4.55
N PRO A 55 8.86 4.56 4.03
CA PRO A 55 8.34 3.19 3.95
C PRO A 55 8.13 2.52 5.31
N ALA A 56 8.98 2.82 6.30
CA ALA A 56 8.98 2.13 7.59
C ALA A 56 7.66 2.34 8.37
N GLU A 57 7.20 3.59 8.48
CA GLU A 57 5.97 3.92 9.20
C GLU A 57 4.74 3.31 8.52
N ALA A 58 4.69 3.38 7.19
CA ALA A 58 3.56 2.86 6.42
C ALA A 58 3.48 1.33 6.45
N LEU A 59 4.61 0.61 6.58
CA LEU A 59 4.61 -0.84 6.79
C LEU A 59 4.05 -1.23 8.17
N ASN A 60 4.38 -0.46 9.22
CA ASN A 60 3.79 -0.69 10.55
C ASN A 60 2.27 -0.48 10.53
N ILE A 61 1.78 0.56 9.85
CA ILE A 61 0.35 0.80 9.67
C ILE A 61 -0.29 -0.35 8.88
N LEU A 62 0.33 -0.81 7.80
CA LEU A 62 -0.14 -1.95 7.01
C LEU A 62 -0.34 -3.20 7.87
N ASP A 63 0.59 -3.51 8.77
CA ASP A 63 0.50 -4.68 9.64
C ASP A 63 -0.60 -4.52 10.70
N LEU A 64 -0.79 -3.32 11.24
CA LEU A 64 -1.95 -3.01 12.10
C LEU A 64 -3.28 -3.18 11.37
N LEU A 65 -3.39 -2.70 10.13
CA LEU A 65 -4.61 -2.86 9.32
C LEU A 65 -4.90 -4.33 9.04
N ARG A 66 -3.87 -5.14 8.73
CA ARG A 66 -4.01 -6.59 8.54
C ARG A 66 -4.50 -7.30 9.80
N ALA A 67 -3.90 -6.98 10.95
CA ALA A 67 -4.27 -7.58 12.23
C ALA A 67 -5.74 -7.25 12.58
N ASN A 68 -6.12 -5.98 12.50
CA ASN A 68 -7.49 -5.55 12.79
C ASN A 68 -8.51 -6.12 11.80
N ALA A 69 -8.18 -6.17 10.51
CA ALA A 69 -9.03 -6.77 9.50
C ALA A 69 -9.24 -8.27 9.74
N SER A 70 -8.19 -9.00 10.12
CA SER A 70 -8.25 -10.42 10.47
C SER A 70 -9.17 -10.66 11.68
N ILE A 71 -8.97 -9.87 12.74
CA ILE A 71 -9.82 -9.88 13.94
C ILE A 71 -11.28 -9.63 13.55
N TYR A 72 -11.55 -8.58 12.78
CA TYR A 72 -12.91 -8.27 12.32
C TYR A 72 -13.57 -9.45 11.60
N GLN A 73 -12.83 -10.10 10.69
CA GLN A 73 -13.34 -11.24 9.92
C GLN A 73 -13.66 -12.43 10.81
N ILE A 74 -12.83 -12.72 11.81
CA ILE A 74 -13.05 -13.80 12.78
C ILE A 74 -14.30 -13.52 13.61
N TYR A 75 -14.42 -12.33 14.19
CA TYR A 75 -15.53 -11.99 15.09
C TYR A 75 -16.86 -11.80 14.36
N ARG A 76 -16.84 -11.23 13.15
CA ARG A 76 -18.06 -10.91 12.38
C ARG A 76 -18.41 -11.95 11.32
N ARG A 77 -17.56 -12.96 11.11
CA ARG A 77 -17.70 -14.01 10.07
C ARG A 77 -18.00 -13.47 8.68
N ARG A 78 -17.45 -12.30 8.35
CA ARG A 78 -17.62 -11.64 7.04
C ARG A 78 -16.41 -10.80 6.69
N GLU A 79 -16.18 -10.59 5.40
CA GLU A 79 -15.12 -9.68 4.93
C GLU A 79 -15.33 -8.26 5.47
N ILE A 80 -14.23 -7.61 5.86
CA ILE A 80 -14.26 -6.21 6.29
C ILE A 80 -14.60 -5.32 5.08
N PRO A 81 -15.58 -4.40 5.20
CA PRO A 81 -15.86 -3.48 4.10
C PRO A 81 -14.75 -2.43 3.99
N VAL A 82 -14.44 -1.99 2.76
CA VAL A 82 -13.35 -1.04 2.47
C VAL A 82 -13.43 0.23 3.33
N ARG A 83 -14.65 0.75 3.57
CA ARG A 83 -14.89 1.96 4.37
C ARG A 83 -14.56 1.84 5.87
N ALA A 84 -14.32 0.63 6.37
CA ALA A 84 -14.05 0.37 7.78
C ALA A 84 -12.56 0.11 8.06
N VAL A 85 -11.74 0.10 7.00
CA VAL A 85 -10.28 0.09 7.05
C VAL A 85 -9.80 1.52 6.87
#